data_AF-A0A7S1E7Y3-F1
#
_entry.id   AF-A0A7S1E7Y3-F1
#
_cell.length_a   1.000
_cell.length_b   1.000
_cell.length_c   1.000
_cell.angle_alpha   90.00
_cell.angle_beta   90.00
_cell.angle_gamma   90.00
#
_symmetry.space_group_name_H-M   'P 1'
#
loop_
_entity.id
_entity.type
_entity.pdbx_description
1 polymer ?
#
loop_
_entity_poly.entity_id
_entity_poly.type
_entity_poly.pdbx_seq_one_letter_code
_entity_poly.pdbx_strand_id
1 'polypeptide(L)'
;ERMMTATQNILKNSRPQLDHKANCPTTQYLLSVVNEYIQASGGTASSRDLGRYLTANTSYAARQKGGIGVVALTELKEMYGSLAKFVKSFPESFERSEAVRADDGGWEFMVSAKK
;
A
#
# COMPACT_ATOMS: atom_id res chain seq x y z
N GLU A 1 -24.88 -11.11 43.85
CA GLU A 1 -23.78 -10.19 44.18
C GLU A 1 -22.59 -10.42 43.25
N ARG A 2 -22.04 -9.30 42.75
CA ARG A 2 -20.69 -9.07 42.19
C ARG A 2 -20.21 -9.93 41.01
N MET A 3 -20.44 -9.33 39.83
CA MET A 3 -19.53 -9.30 38.69
C MET A 3 -18.05 -9.14 39.12
N MET A 4 -17.14 -9.90 38.52
CA MET A 4 -15.71 -9.60 38.52
C MET A 4 -15.18 -9.60 37.09
N THR A 5 -15.16 -8.39 36.54
CA THR A 5 -14.46 -7.96 35.34
C THR A 5 -12.95 -7.95 35.62
N ALA A 6 -12.16 -8.61 34.79
CA ALA A 6 -10.70 -8.44 34.79
C ALA A 6 -10.17 -8.47 33.36
N THR A 7 -10.45 -7.39 32.62
CA THR A 7 -9.83 -7.11 31.34
C THR A 7 -8.39 -6.64 31.59
N GLN A 8 -7.42 -7.56 31.57
CA GLN A 8 -6.01 -7.20 31.64
C GLN A 8 -5.47 -6.81 30.27
N ASN A 9 -5.38 -5.49 30.14
CA ASN A 9 -4.57 -4.69 29.25
C ASN A 9 -3.14 -5.25 29.07
N ILE A 10 -2.76 -5.63 27.85
CA ILE A 10 -1.34 -5.77 27.46
C ILE A 10 -1.15 -4.96 26.18
N LEU A 11 -0.78 -3.70 26.40
CA LEU A 11 -0.04 -2.86 25.48
C LEU A 11 1.20 -3.60 24.98
N LYS A 12 1.16 -4.10 23.74
CA LYS A 12 2.38 -4.25 22.92
C LYS A 12 2.33 -3.23 21.80
N ASN A 13 2.67 -2.03 22.20
CA ASN A 13 3.18 -0.96 21.37
C ASN A 13 4.45 -1.45 20.65
N SER A 14 4.27 -2.20 19.56
CA SER A 14 5.36 -2.62 18.66
C SER A 14 5.23 -1.90 17.32
N ARG A 15 5.58 -0.61 17.31
CA ARG A 15 6.08 0.06 16.10
C ARG A 15 7.53 0.45 16.41
N PRO A 16 8.49 -0.28 15.81
CA PRO A 16 9.03 0.16 14.53
C PRO A 16 9.37 -1.02 13.61
N GLN A 17 8.44 -1.43 12.74
CA GLN A 17 8.73 -2.37 11.63
C GLN A 17 8.71 -1.68 10.25
N LEU A 18 8.51 -0.37 10.19
CA LEU A 18 8.46 0.38 8.93
C LEU A 18 9.86 0.68 8.37
N ASP A 19 10.84 0.92 9.25
CA ASP A 19 12.17 1.41 8.88
C ASP A 19 12.96 0.39 8.02
N HIS A 20 12.98 -0.88 8.44
CA HIS A 20 13.68 -1.94 7.71
C HIS A 20 13.02 -2.29 6.37
N LYS A 21 11.71 -2.04 6.22
CA LYS A 21 10.97 -2.32 4.99
C LYS A 21 11.17 -1.23 3.95
N ALA A 22 11.35 0.02 4.36
CA ALA A 22 11.54 1.16 3.46
C ALA A 22 12.79 1.02 2.58
N ASN A 23 13.87 0.44 3.12
CA ASN A 23 15.16 0.34 2.43
C ASN A 23 15.36 -0.95 1.60
N CYS A 24 14.32 -1.77 1.43
CA CYS A 24 14.41 -2.98 0.62
C CYS A 24 14.20 -2.65 -0.88
N PRO A 25 14.97 -3.25 -1.82
CA PRO A 25 14.84 -2.96 -3.25
C PRO A 25 13.43 -3.20 -3.80
N THR A 26 12.70 -4.19 -3.28
CA THR A 26 11.30 -4.41 -3.63
C THR A 26 10.43 -3.21 -3.28
N THR A 27 10.66 -2.60 -2.12
CA THR A 27 9.92 -1.42 -1.68
C THR A 27 10.21 -0.21 -2.53
N GLN A 28 11.49 0.02 -2.84
CA GLN A 28 11.92 1.09 -3.76
C GLN A 28 11.30 0.91 -5.15
N TYR A 29 11.24 -0.32 -5.64
CA TYR A 29 10.54 -0.64 -6.88
C TYR A 29 9.05 -0.29 -6.81
N LEU A 30 8.34 -0.76 -5.77
CA LEU A 30 6.91 -0.47 -5.61
C LEU A 30 6.65 1.04 -5.46
N LEU A 31 7.50 1.76 -4.73
CA LEU A 31 7.46 3.22 -4.63
C LEU A 31 7.60 3.86 -6.01
N SER A 32 8.59 3.44 -6.79
CA SER A 32 8.82 3.94 -8.14
C SER A 32 7.63 3.69 -9.06
N VAL A 33 7.09 2.47 -9.10
CA VAL A 33 5.96 2.11 -9.97
C VAL A 33 4.70 2.89 -9.59
N VAL A 34 4.41 3.02 -8.30
CA VAL A 34 3.25 3.80 -7.83
C VAL A 34 3.44 5.29 -8.13
N ASN A 35 4.62 5.85 -7.89
CA ASN A 35 4.91 7.26 -8.16
C ASN A 35 4.86 7.57 -9.66
N GLU A 36 5.48 6.73 -10.50
CA GLU A 36 5.43 6.85 -11.96
C GLU A 36 3.99 6.91 -12.46
N TYR A 37 3.14 6.00 -11.96
CA TYR A 37 1.73 6.00 -12.33
C TYR A 37 1.00 7.27 -11.91
N ILE A 38 1.19 7.71 -10.68
CA ILE A 38 0.54 8.91 -10.17
C ILE A 38 0.97 10.13 -10.98
N GLN A 39 2.25 10.24 -11.33
CA GLN A 39 2.76 11.32 -12.17
C GLN A 39 2.18 11.27 -13.59
N ALA A 40 2.12 10.07 -14.20
CA ALA A 40 1.51 9.87 -15.52
C ALA A 40 0.00 10.22 -15.53
N SER A 41 -0.69 10.00 -14.41
CA SER A 41 -2.10 10.34 -14.20
C SER A 41 -2.35 11.83 -13.87
N GLY A 42 -1.32 12.68 -13.89
CA GLY A 42 -1.45 14.13 -13.63
C GLY A 42 -1.30 14.52 -12.16
N GLY A 43 -0.68 13.68 -11.34
CA GLY A 43 -0.34 13.96 -9.94
C GLY A 43 -1.26 13.31 -8.91
N THR A 44 -2.38 12.73 -9.34
CA THR A 44 -3.33 12.00 -8.49
C THR A 44 -3.88 10.79 -9.24
N ALA A 45 -4.06 9.67 -8.55
CA ALA A 45 -4.67 8.46 -9.10
C ALA A 45 -5.66 7.82 -8.12
N SER A 46 -6.64 7.09 -8.65
CA SER A 46 -7.58 6.35 -7.80
C SER A 46 -6.92 5.07 -7.29
N SER A 47 -7.30 4.62 -6.09
CA SER A 47 -6.82 3.35 -5.55
C SER A 47 -7.19 2.14 -6.45
N ARG A 48 -8.27 2.25 -7.23
CA ARG A 48 -8.75 1.20 -8.14
C ARG A 48 -7.88 1.14 -9.39
N ASP A 49 -7.61 2.25 -10.07
CA ASP A 49 -6.74 2.19 -11.25
C ASP A 49 -5.25 2.04 -10.91
N LEU A 50 -4.78 2.51 -9.73
CA LEU A 50 -3.51 2.07 -9.17
C LEU A 50 -3.44 0.55 -8.99
N GLY A 51 -4.50 -0.04 -8.43
CA GLY A 51 -4.60 -1.51 -8.29
C GLY A 51 -4.56 -2.22 -9.65
N ARG A 52 -5.26 -1.69 -10.66
CA ARG A 52 -5.23 -2.24 -12.02
C ARG A 52 -3.84 -2.12 -12.64
N TYR A 53 -3.19 -0.97 -12.50
CA TYR A 53 -1.83 -0.75 -13.00
C TYR A 53 -0.83 -1.72 -12.37
N LEU A 54 -0.86 -1.87 -11.05
CA LEU A 54 0.00 -2.81 -10.33
C LEU A 54 -0.26 -4.28 -10.67
N THR A 55 -1.48 -4.61 -11.10
CA THR A 55 -1.80 -5.96 -11.58
C THR A 55 -1.26 -6.21 -12.99
N ALA A 56 -1.23 -5.17 -13.82
CA ALA A 56 -0.66 -5.22 -15.17
C ALA A 56 0.89 -5.18 -15.17
N ASN A 57 1.51 -4.76 -14.06
CA ASN A 57 2.96 -4.69 -13.92
C ASN A 57 3.56 -5.94 -13.27
N THR A 58 4.70 -6.37 -13.79
CA THR A 58 5.50 -7.46 -13.22
C THR A 58 6.03 -7.07 -11.83
N SER A 59 6.06 -8.00 -10.88
CA SER A 59 6.68 -7.73 -9.57
C SER A 59 8.20 -7.58 -9.68
N TYR A 60 8.83 -7.01 -8.65
CA TYR A 60 10.28 -6.93 -8.56
C TYR A 60 10.90 -8.34 -8.59
N ALA A 61 10.37 -9.26 -7.78
CA ALA A 61 10.84 -10.64 -7.72
C ALA A 61 10.74 -11.38 -9.07
N ALA A 62 9.66 -11.15 -9.83
CA ALA A 62 9.49 -11.75 -11.15
C ALA A 62 10.43 -11.13 -12.19
N ARG A 63 10.68 -9.82 -12.12
CA ARG A 63 11.65 -9.13 -13.01
C ARG A 63 13.07 -9.68 -12.84
N GLN A 64 13.47 -9.97 -11.60
CA GLN A 64 14.78 -10.57 -11.31
C GLN A 64 14.93 -12.02 -11.82
N LYS A 65 13.82 -12.72 -12.07
CA LYS A 65 13.79 -14.14 -12.49
C LYS A 65 13.43 -14.34 -13.96
N GLY A 66 13.42 -13.28 -14.78
CA GLY A 66 13.13 -13.39 -16.22
C GLY A 66 11.65 -13.23 -16.59
N GLY A 67 10.84 -12.55 -15.78
CA GLY A 67 9.57 -11.95 -16.20
C GLY A 67 8.31 -12.80 -16.07
N ILE A 68 8.40 -14.05 -15.59
CA ILE A 68 7.25 -14.93 -15.40
C ILE A 68 7.01 -15.13 -13.89
N GLY A 69 5.85 -14.71 -13.38
CA GLY A 69 5.49 -14.92 -11.97
C GLY A 69 4.57 -13.87 -11.38
N VAL A 70 4.79 -13.58 -10.09
CA VAL A 70 3.99 -12.69 -9.24
C VAL A 70 3.86 -11.27 -9.86
N VAL A 71 2.68 -10.66 -9.76
CA VAL A 71 2.45 -9.26 -10.20
C VAL A 71 2.75 -8.27 -9.07
N ALA A 72 3.06 -7.01 -9.41
CA ALA A 72 3.45 -6.00 -8.44
C ALA A 72 2.39 -5.79 -7.35
N LEU A 73 1.10 -5.89 -7.68
CA LEU A 73 0.02 -5.80 -6.68
C LEU A 73 0.09 -6.93 -5.64
N THR A 74 0.40 -8.16 -6.07
CA THR A 74 0.51 -9.31 -5.16
C THR A 74 1.70 -9.13 -4.24
N GLU A 75 2.86 -8.76 -4.78
CA GLU A 75 4.07 -8.49 -4.00
C GLU A 75 3.82 -7.35 -2.98
N LEU A 76 3.12 -6.29 -3.39
CA LEU A 76 2.71 -5.22 -2.49
C LEU A 76 1.81 -5.73 -1.35
N LYS A 77 0.83 -6.58 -1.66
CA LYS A 77 -0.09 -7.15 -0.66
C LYS A 77 0.62 -8.13 0.27
N GLU A 78 1.55 -8.93 -0.20
CA GLU A 78 2.36 -9.79 0.67
C GLU A 78 3.20 -8.96 1.63
N MET A 79 3.73 -7.83 1.14
CA MET A 79 4.58 -6.97 1.96
C MET A 79 3.80 -6.08 2.93
N TYR A 80 2.66 -5.55 2.55
CA TYR A 80 1.95 -4.51 3.33
C TYR A 80 0.50 -4.88 3.64
N GLY A 81 -0.01 -6.01 3.17
CA GLY A 81 -1.40 -6.44 3.32
C GLY A 81 -2.36 -5.77 2.33
N SER A 82 -2.21 -4.47 2.05
CA SER A 82 -3.06 -3.76 1.08
C SER A 82 -2.42 -2.48 0.56
N LEU A 83 -2.89 -2.01 -0.60
CA LEU A 83 -2.51 -0.70 -1.17
C LEU A 83 -2.77 0.44 -0.17
N ALA A 84 -3.91 0.40 0.53
CA ALA A 84 -4.24 1.39 1.55
C ALA A 84 -3.22 1.42 2.70
N LYS A 85 -2.69 0.25 3.11
CA LYS A 85 -1.69 0.17 4.17
C LYS A 85 -0.29 0.56 3.67
N PHE A 86 0.03 0.24 2.41
CA PHE A 86 1.24 0.70 1.74
C PHE A 86 1.30 2.24 1.70
N VAL A 87 0.27 2.91 1.18
CA VAL A 87 0.23 4.38 1.10
C VAL A 87 0.34 5.01 2.50
N LYS A 88 -0.34 4.44 3.50
CA LYS A 88 -0.21 4.88 4.91
C LYS A 88 1.18 4.65 5.52
N SER A 89 1.98 3.76 4.93
CA SER A 89 3.34 3.46 5.39
C SER A 89 4.36 4.48 4.88
N PHE A 90 4.02 5.24 3.83
CA PHE A 90 4.89 6.25 3.20
C PHE A 90 4.20 7.63 3.14
N PRO A 91 3.87 8.24 4.29
CA PRO A 91 3.19 9.54 4.33
C PRO A 91 4.07 10.71 3.84
N GLU A 92 5.37 10.49 3.72
CA GLU A 92 6.34 11.40 3.12
C GLU A 92 6.26 11.42 1.58
N SER A 93 5.98 10.27 0.95
CA SER A 93 5.91 10.15 -0.51
C SER A 93 4.50 10.31 -1.06
N PHE A 94 3.49 9.90 -0.30
CA PHE A 94 2.11 9.88 -0.77
C PHE A 94 1.15 10.53 0.22
N GLU A 95 0.12 11.15 -0.34
CA GLU A 95 -1.06 11.60 0.38
C GLU A 95 -2.26 10.74 -0.03
N ARG A 96 -3.03 10.31 0.96
CA ARG A 96 -4.27 9.58 0.74
C ARG A 96 -5.45 10.47 1.12
N SER A 97 -6.40 10.59 0.21
CA SER A 97 -7.71 11.20 0.50
C SER A 97 -8.61 10.27 1.31
N GLU A 98 -9.68 10.84 1.88
CA GLU A 98 -10.73 10.07 2.53
C GLU A 98 -11.35 9.06 1.55
N ALA A 99 -11.76 7.89 2.07
CA ALA A 99 -12.39 6.89 1.23
C ALA A 99 -13.84 7.31 0.94
N VAL A 100 -14.17 7.41 -0.34
CA VAL A 100 -15.52 7.71 -0.83
C VAL A 100 -16.17 6.42 -1.32
N ARG A 101 -17.50 6.37 -1.25
CA ARG A 101 -18.25 5.32 -1.93
C ARG A 101 -18.29 5.61 -3.43
N ALA A 102 -17.85 4.65 -4.22
CA ALA A 102 -18.03 4.64 -5.67
C ALA A 102 -19.47 4.22 -6.01
N ASP A 103 -19.91 4.57 -7.22
CA ASP A 103 -21.26 4.30 -7.76
C ASP A 103 -21.62 2.80 -7.76
N ASP A 104 -20.60 1.95 -7.93
CA ASP A 104 -20.65 0.48 -7.89
C ASP A 104 -20.76 -0.08 -6.44
N GLY A 105 -20.91 0.78 -5.43
CA GLY A 105 -20.98 0.39 -4.01
C GLY A 105 -19.62 0.05 -3.37
N GLY A 106 -18.53 0.07 -4.15
CA GLY A 106 -17.16 -0.11 -3.68
C GLY A 106 -16.61 1.10 -2.93
N TRP A 107 -15.60 0.90 -2.08
CA TRP A 107 -14.85 2.00 -1.46
C TRP A 107 -13.60 2.32 -2.27
N GLU A 108 -13.42 3.59 -2.59
CA GLU A 108 -12.26 4.09 -3.33
C GLU A 108 -11.65 5.27 -2.58
N PHE A 109 -10.32 5.40 -2.63
CA PHE A 109 -9.62 6.58 -2.14
C PHE A 109 -8.67 7.10 -3.23
N MET A 110 -8.45 8.41 -3.23
CA MET A 110 -7.46 9.02 -4.10
C MET A 110 -6.08 8.98 -3.45
N VAL A 111 -5.05 8.85 -4.27
CA VAL A 111 -3.65 8.88 -3.88
C VAL A 111 -2.94 9.92 -4.71
N SER A 112 -2.25 10.84 -4.04
CA SER A 112 -1.46 11.90 -4.68
C SER A 112 0.00 11.75 -4.30
N ALA A 113 0.90 12.09 -5.22
CA ALA A 113 2.33 12.11 -4.93
C ALA A 113 2.68 13.44 -4.25
N LYS A 114 3.43 13.38 -3.17
CA LYS A 114 4.00 14.58 -2.55
C LYS A 114 5.25 15.02 -3.30
N LYS A 115 5.37 16.33 -3.51
CA LYS A 115 6.54 16.98 -4.10
C LYS A 115 7.59 17.28 -3.04
#